data_AF-A0A2Z2MKT5-F1
#
_entry.id   AF-A0A2Z2MKT5-F1
#
_cell.length_a   1.000
_cell.length_b   1.000
_cell.length_c   1.000
_cell.angle_alpha   90.00
_cell.angle_beta   90.00
_cell.angle_gamma   90.00
#
_symmetry.space_group_name_H-M   'P 1'
#
loop_
_entity.id
_entity.type
_entity.pdbx_description
1 polymer ?
#
loop_
_entity_poly.entity_id
_entity_poly.type
_entity_poly.pdbx_seq_one_letter_code
_entity_poly.pdbx_strand_id
1 'polypeptide(L)'
;MRKTAIIVLAVITLSIIIPPAYSHPYWFKEGAYIKYVMKMPDNPEKNEVNIFMIWPRLLPKDAYEQIREIYEKDTNPTKIDNRSMISLFVTGDSYLTFEIFNVSNESALVRVTLELNNVSMWPGATLPRLILSKVLYLNLSDMVYYEEDGTPIGPPTFFINPSHPPKKGDYLLTPAFLKKYNIKGDDIVVTNVSFTWMEGKILHTHYGDFIPPYLFVESKGAYVIDDLTRGGGHTILTELIYEPDTGVLVTTIFADMTSEMTSLGVIGTVALDRINSRKLHKLIDEGKDDREWYGEGFNLYDTNIKFPDYGIKHSPSTPMKYFFALTLLVLLMTFVWNKRRWRR
;
A
#
# COMPACT_ATOMS: atom_id res chain seq x y z
N MET A 1 38.82 -30.42 23.34
CA MET A 1 37.39 -30.53 22.97
C MET A 1 36.51 -29.39 23.52
N ARG A 2 36.69 -28.90 24.77
CA ARG A 2 35.84 -27.82 25.33
C ARG A 2 35.92 -26.47 24.58
N LYS A 3 37.11 -26.04 24.14
CA LYS A 3 37.31 -24.73 23.50
C LYS A 3 36.73 -24.65 22.09
N THR A 4 36.85 -25.70 21.29
CA THR A 4 36.29 -25.77 19.94
C THR A 4 34.75 -25.79 19.93
N ALA A 5 34.13 -26.48 20.89
CA ALA A 5 32.67 -26.47 21.04
C ALA A 5 32.13 -25.09 21.43
N ILE A 6 32.84 -24.35 22.28
CA ILE A 6 32.47 -22.98 22.67
C ILE A 6 32.59 -22.02 21.49
N ILE A 7 33.63 -22.15 20.66
CA ILE A 7 33.83 -21.29 19.47
C ILE A 7 32.74 -21.57 18.43
N VAL A 8 32.40 -22.84 18.17
CA VAL A 8 31.33 -23.19 17.23
C VAL A 8 29.97 -22.71 17.74
N LEU A 9 29.69 -22.88 19.04
CA LEU A 9 28.47 -22.37 19.65
C LEU A 9 28.42 -20.84 19.58
N ALA A 10 29.53 -20.16 19.86
CA ALA A 10 29.64 -18.70 19.78
C ALA A 10 29.42 -18.19 18.35
N VAL A 11 30.02 -18.82 17.33
CA VAL A 11 29.84 -18.45 15.91
C VAL A 11 28.40 -18.69 15.46
N ILE A 12 27.79 -19.82 15.83
CA ILE A 12 26.37 -20.09 15.52
C ILE A 12 25.46 -19.08 16.22
N THR A 13 25.71 -18.76 17.50
CA THR A 13 24.93 -17.74 18.22
C THR A 13 25.17 -16.34 17.67
N LEU A 14 26.38 -15.99 17.23
CA LEU A 14 26.67 -14.67 16.67
C LEU A 14 25.92 -14.47 15.34
N SER A 15 25.89 -15.48 14.48
CA SER A 15 25.13 -15.45 13.23
C SER A 15 23.61 -15.42 13.42
N ILE A 16 23.12 -15.79 14.62
CA ILE A 16 21.70 -15.73 15.00
C ILE A 16 21.36 -14.39 15.70
N ILE A 17 22.34 -13.76 16.35
CA ILE A 17 22.16 -12.50 17.12
C ILE A 17 22.41 -11.26 16.26
N ILE A 18 23.16 -11.37 15.16
CA ILE A 18 23.32 -10.26 14.20
C ILE A 18 22.15 -10.33 13.21
N PRO A 19 21.05 -9.57 13.39
CA PRO A 19 20.10 -9.39 12.31
C PRO A 19 20.87 -8.85 11.10
N PRO A 20 20.55 -9.28 9.87
CA PRO A 20 21.16 -8.71 8.68
C PRO A 20 21.03 -7.19 8.77
N ALA A 21 22.18 -6.51 8.76
CA ALA A 21 22.24 -5.07 8.78
C ALA A 21 21.51 -4.55 7.53
N TYR A 22 20.35 -3.91 7.75
CA TYR A 22 19.59 -3.11 6.78
C TYR A 22 19.72 -3.57 5.32
N SER A 23 19.09 -4.68 4.97
CA SER A 23 18.75 -4.94 3.58
C SER A 23 17.25 -4.73 3.41
N HIS A 24 16.86 -3.78 2.57
CA HIS A 24 15.50 -3.65 2.05
C HIS A 24 14.92 -5.01 1.64
N PRO A 25 13.58 -5.14 1.50
CA PRO A 25 12.99 -6.39 1.02
C PRO A 25 13.77 -6.91 -0.21
N TYR A 26 13.99 -8.21 -0.30
CA TYR A 26 14.91 -8.81 -1.29
C TYR A 26 14.56 -8.42 -2.76
N TRP A 27 13.30 -8.05 -2.99
CA TRP A 27 12.75 -7.65 -4.27
C TRP A 27 12.92 -6.16 -4.57
N PHE A 28 13.28 -5.34 -3.59
CA PHE A 28 13.46 -3.90 -3.75
C PHE A 28 14.77 -3.62 -4.51
N LYS A 29 14.68 -3.63 -5.83
CA LYS A 29 15.79 -3.47 -6.76
C LYS A 29 15.32 -2.78 -8.04
N GLU A 30 16.27 -2.33 -8.83
CA GLU A 30 15.99 -1.71 -10.12
C GLU A 30 15.17 -2.64 -11.04
N GLY A 31 14.13 -2.09 -11.65
CA GLY A 31 13.20 -2.79 -12.53
C GLY A 31 12.10 -3.56 -11.80
N ALA A 32 12.05 -3.54 -10.46
CA ALA A 32 10.90 -4.05 -9.73
C ALA A 32 9.67 -3.18 -10.01
N TYR A 33 8.53 -3.82 -10.26
CA TYR A 33 7.28 -3.10 -10.47
C TYR A 33 6.11 -3.81 -9.81
N ILE A 34 5.10 -3.02 -9.45
CA ILE A 34 3.84 -3.53 -8.90
C ILE A 34 2.70 -2.74 -9.51
N LYS A 35 1.66 -3.45 -9.97
CA LYS A 35 0.48 -2.89 -10.59
C LYS A 35 -0.77 -3.38 -9.86
N TYR A 36 -1.61 -2.41 -9.50
CA TYR A 36 -2.91 -2.61 -8.88
C TYR A 36 -4.03 -2.20 -9.84
N VAL A 37 -5.22 -2.76 -9.64
CA VAL A 37 -6.40 -2.45 -10.42
C VAL A 37 -7.64 -2.30 -9.54
N MET A 38 -8.51 -1.37 -9.93
CA MET A 38 -9.93 -1.37 -9.57
C MET A 38 -10.73 -1.62 -10.84
N LYS A 39 -11.35 -2.80 -10.94
CA LYS A 39 -12.14 -3.17 -12.12
C LYS A 39 -13.54 -2.57 -12.09
N MET A 40 -14.00 -2.15 -13.27
CA MET A 40 -15.40 -1.82 -13.52
C MET A 40 -16.07 -2.95 -14.33
N PRO A 41 -17.35 -3.27 -14.07
CA PRO A 41 -18.09 -4.19 -14.93
C PRO A 41 -18.25 -3.58 -16.33
N ASP A 42 -18.34 -4.43 -17.36
CA ASP A 42 -18.53 -3.97 -18.75
C ASP A 42 -19.83 -3.15 -18.94
N ASN A 43 -20.85 -3.43 -18.14
CA ASN A 43 -22.13 -2.72 -18.12
C ASN A 43 -22.42 -2.25 -16.67
N PRO A 44 -21.81 -1.13 -16.23
CA PRO A 44 -22.06 -0.61 -14.90
C PRO A 44 -23.50 -0.13 -14.77
N GLU A 45 -24.06 -0.30 -13.58
CA GLU A 45 -25.34 0.33 -13.25
C GLU A 45 -25.20 1.85 -13.28
N LYS A 46 -26.32 2.57 -13.44
CA LYS A 46 -26.31 4.02 -13.70
C LYS A 46 -25.65 4.87 -12.59
N ASN A 47 -25.54 4.30 -11.40
CA ASN A 47 -24.94 4.86 -10.18
C ASN A 47 -23.58 4.23 -9.83
N GLU A 48 -23.10 3.25 -10.60
CA GLU A 48 -21.78 2.65 -10.40
C GLU A 48 -20.71 3.52 -11.06
N VAL A 49 -20.12 4.38 -10.25
CA VAL A 49 -19.04 5.26 -10.64
C VAL A 49 -18.00 5.28 -9.54
N ASN A 50 -16.73 5.36 -9.92
CA ASN A 50 -15.64 5.64 -9.01
C ASN A 50 -15.34 7.14 -9.06
N ILE A 51 -15.24 7.76 -7.89
CA ILE A 51 -15.01 9.21 -7.79
C ILE A 51 -13.59 9.43 -7.27
N PHE A 52 -12.78 10.15 -8.04
CA PHE A 52 -11.46 10.60 -7.63
C PHE A 52 -11.49 12.12 -7.47
N MET A 53 -11.25 12.60 -6.25
CA MET A 53 -11.22 14.01 -5.91
C MET A 53 -9.80 14.51 -6.12
N ILE A 54 -9.62 15.44 -7.07
CA ILE A 54 -8.31 15.97 -7.43
C ILE A 54 -8.11 17.40 -6.94
N TRP A 55 -6.87 17.72 -6.58
CA TRP A 55 -6.39 19.05 -6.22
C TRP A 55 -5.54 19.60 -7.37
N PRO A 56 -6.02 20.57 -8.16
CA PRO A 56 -5.38 20.98 -9.40
C PRO A 56 -3.90 21.39 -9.26
N ARG A 57 -3.52 22.00 -8.13
CA ARG A 57 -2.13 22.44 -7.86
C ARG A 57 -1.12 21.30 -7.70
N LEU A 58 -1.59 20.09 -7.41
CA LEU A 58 -0.76 18.90 -7.24
C LEU A 58 -0.67 18.06 -8.52
N LEU A 59 -1.50 18.35 -9.53
CA LEU A 59 -1.53 17.56 -10.75
C LEU A 59 -0.21 17.66 -11.52
N PRO A 60 0.26 16.54 -12.10
CA PRO A 60 1.27 16.58 -13.15
C PRO A 60 0.84 17.51 -14.29
N LYS A 61 1.77 18.26 -14.88
CA LYS A 61 1.49 19.29 -15.90
C LYS A 61 0.65 18.75 -17.06
N ASP A 62 1.01 17.59 -17.61
CA ASP A 62 0.30 16.99 -18.75
C ASP A 62 -1.13 16.58 -18.40
N ALA A 63 -1.37 16.13 -17.18
CA ALA A 63 -2.71 15.78 -16.69
C ALA A 63 -3.53 17.05 -16.44
N TYR A 64 -2.93 18.08 -15.84
CA TYR A 64 -3.57 19.39 -15.64
C TYR A 64 -4.03 19.99 -16.97
N GLU A 65 -3.19 19.94 -18.00
CA GLU A 65 -3.52 20.48 -19.32
C GLU A 65 -4.67 19.73 -20.00
N GLN A 66 -4.67 18.40 -19.97
CA GLN A 66 -5.79 17.59 -20.49
C GLN A 66 -7.10 17.87 -19.76
N ILE A 67 -7.05 17.97 -18.43
CA ILE A 67 -8.20 18.33 -17.60
C ILE A 67 -8.67 19.74 -17.96
N ARG A 68 -7.76 20.72 -18.02
CA ARG A 68 -8.06 22.12 -18.34
C ARG A 68 -8.72 22.28 -19.71
N GLU A 69 -8.18 21.63 -20.74
CA GLU A 69 -8.71 21.74 -22.10
C GLU A 69 -10.19 21.33 -22.17
N ILE A 70 -10.57 20.31 -21.40
CA ILE A 70 -11.95 19.84 -21.37
C ILE A 70 -12.78 20.66 -20.37
N TYR A 71 -12.19 21.03 -19.23
CA TYR A 71 -12.85 21.75 -18.15
C TYR A 71 -13.24 23.19 -18.55
N GLU A 72 -12.41 23.83 -19.37
CA GLU A 72 -12.55 25.23 -19.78
C GLU A 72 -13.02 25.39 -21.24
N LYS A 73 -13.51 24.31 -21.88
CA LYS A 73 -14.08 24.38 -23.23
C LYS A 73 -15.27 25.34 -23.27
N ASP A 74 -15.47 26.00 -24.43
CA ASP A 74 -16.36 27.15 -24.69
C ASP A 74 -17.79 27.11 -24.11
N THR A 75 -18.27 25.96 -23.66
CA THR A 75 -19.59 25.76 -23.03
C THR A 75 -19.59 25.94 -21.51
N ASN A 76 -18.44 26.04 -20.85
CA ASN A 76 -18.32 26.28 -19.41
C ASN A 76 -17.54 27.59 -19.15
N PRO A 77 -18.18 28.67 -18.67
CA PRO A 77 -17.49 29.94 -18.39
C PRO A 77 -16.59 29.87 -17.14
N THR A 78 -16.60 28.74 -16.43
CA THR A 78 -15.89 28.56 -15.17
C THR A 78 -14.48 28.04 -15.43
N LYS A 79 -13.48 28.84 -15.05
CA LYS A 79 -12.07 28.41 -15.07
C LYS A 79 -11.79 27.47 -13.91
N ILE A 80 -10.77 26.63 -14.07
CA ILE A 80 -10.27 25.82 -12.96
C ILE A 80 -9.79 26.75 -11.84
N ASP A 81 -10.43 26.62 -10.68
CA ASP A 81 -9.95 27.23 -9.46
C ASP A 81 -8.91 26.31 -8.80
N ASN A 82 -7.67 26.79 -8.76
CA ASN A 82 -6.56 26.09 -8.11
C ASN A 82 -6.69 25.99 -6.58
N ARG A 83 -7.77 26.50 -6.00
CA ARG A 83 -8.09 26.39 -4.56
C ARG A 83 -9.29 25.47 -4.29
N SER A 84 -9.88 24.90 -5.34
CA SER A 84 -11.04 24.03 -5.24
C SER A 84 -10.72 22.64 -5.77
N MET A 85 -11.34 21.62 -5.18
CA MET A 85 -11.26 20.26 -5.68
C MET A 85 -12.12 20.08 -6.94
N ILE A 86 -11.70 19.17 -7.81
CA ILE A 86 -12.51 18.72 -8.95
C ILE A 86 -12.80 17.23 -8.75
N SER A 87 -14.05 16.81 -8.96
CA SER A 87 -14.42 15.40 -8.92
C SER A 87 -14.30 14.78 -10.31
N LEU A 88 -13.50 13.73 -10.42
CA LEU A 88 -13.41 12.89 -11.61
C LEU A 88 -14.29 11.66 -11.43
N PHE A 89 -15.25 11.49 -12.33
CA PHE A 89 -16.19 10.39 -12.38
C PHE A 89 -15.69 9.35 -13.37
N VAL A 90 -15.20 8.22 -12.86
CA VAL A 90 -14.52 7.17 -13.62
C VAL A 90 -15.45 5.96 -13.74
N THR A 91 -15.71 5.54 -14.98
CA THR A 91 -16.63 4.43 -15.29
C THR A 91 -15.95 3.25 -15.98
N GLY A 92 -14.64 3.35 -16.23
CA GLY A 92 -13.80 2.24 -16.67
C GLY A 92 -12.79 1.80 -15.60
N ASP A 93 -11.97 0.81 -15.94
CA ASP A 93 -10.92 0.31 -15.08
C ASP A 93 -9.93 1.41 -14.67
N SER A 94 -9.49 1.36 -13.42
CA SER A 94 -8.41 2.22 -12.91
C SER A 94 -7.19 1.38 -12.57
N TYR A 95 -6.00 1.81 -13.01
CA TYR A 95 -4.74 1.11 -12.74
C TYR A 95 -3.76 2.00 -11.99
N LEU A 96 -3.19 1.50 -10.90
CA LEU A 96 -2.15 2.18 -10.13
C LEU A 96 -0.86 1.38 -10.23
N THR A 97 0.20 1.97 -10.79
CA THR A 97 1.47 1.29 -11.06
C THR A 97 2.62 1.99 -10.36
N PHE A 98 3.49 1.20 -9.75
CA PHE A 98 4.74 1.63 -9.12
C PHE A 98 5.91 0.95 -9.84
N GLU A 99 6.86 1.73 -10.34
CA GLU A 99 8.08 1.22 -10.98
C GLU A 99 9.29 1.76 -10.22
N ILE A 100 10.17 0.87 -9.76
CA ILE A 100 11.38 1.22 -9.01
C ILE A 100 12.57 1.26 -9.96
N PHE A 101 13.33 2.35 -9.96
CA PHE A 101 14.53 2.51 -10.79
C PHE A 101 15.55 3.42 -10.10
N ASN A 102 16.79 3.42 -10.62
CA ASN A 102 17.89 4.23 -10.08
C ASN A 102 18.08 4.00 -8.55
N VAL A 103 18.22 2.73 -8.18
CA VAL A 103 18.37 2.30 -6.78
C VAL A 103 19.84 2.41 -6.36
N SER A 104 20.09 3.14 -5.29
CA SER A 104 21.39 3.24 -4.61
C SER A 104 21.29 2.65 -3.19
N ASN A 105 22.36 2.76 -2.40
CA ASN A 105 22.32 2.37 -0.99
C ASN A 105 21.50 3.34 -0.12
N GLU A 106 21.29 4.58 -0.57
CA GLU A 106 20.68 5.66 0.23
C GLU A 106 19.32 6.09 -0.31
N SER A 107 19.04 5.82 -1.58
CA SER A 107 17.88 6.37 -2.28
C SER A 107 17.36 5.44 -3.38
N ALA A 108 16.12 5.65 -3.78
CA ALA A 108 15.53 5.09 -4.98
C ALA A 108 14.58 6.10 -5.64
N LEU A 109 14.33 5.94 -6.94
CA LEU A 109 13.27 6.64 -7.63
C LEU A 109 12.09 5.69 -7.86
N VAL A 110 10.89 6.18 -7.59
CA VAL A 110 9.65 5.43 -7.81
C VAL A 110 8.78 6.22 -8.79
N ARG A 111 8.51 5.65 -9.96
CA ARG A 111 7.50 6.20 -10.87
C ARG A 111 6.14 5.69 -10.42
N VAL A 112 5.28 6.62 -10.06
CA VAL A 112 3.88 6.35 -9.74
C VAL A 112 3.05 6.76 -10.94
N THR A 113 2.20 5.85 -11.41
CA THR A 113 1.28 6.13 -12.53
C THR A 113 -0.12 5.67 -12.14
N LEU A 114 -1.06 6.61 -12.11
CA LEU A 114 -2.50 6.34 -12.01
C LEU A 114 -3.13 6.55 -13.39
N GLU A 115 -3.68 5.49 -13.93
CA GLU A 115 -4.45 5.50 -15.18
C GLU A 115 -5.93 5.33 -14.85
N LEU A 116 -6.74 6.28 -15.33
CA LEU A 116 -8.19 6.29 -15.16
C LEU A 116 -8.83 6.17 -16.56
N ASN A 117 -9.67 5.16 -16.77
CA ASN A 117 -10.34 4.93 -18.05
C ASN A 117 -11.80 5.40 -18.00
N ASN A 118 -12.26 6.01 -19.11
CA ASN A 118 -13.59 6.60 -19.25
C ASN A 118 -13.94 7.58 -18.12
N VAL A 119 -13.18 8.67 -18.07
CA VAL A 119 -13.28 9.72 -17.05
C VAL A 119 -14.22 10.82 -17.52
N SER A 120 -15.07 11.30 -16.65
CA SER A 120 -15.89 12.49 -16.88
C SER A 120 -15.76 13.47 -15.73
N MET A 121 -15.92 14.76 -16.01
CA MET A 121 -15.90 15.82 -14.99
C MET A 121 -17.30 16.41 -14.76
N TRP A 122 -18.13 16.34 -15.78
CA TRP A 122 -19.55 16.67 -15.77
C TRP A 122 -20.25 15.99 -16.96
N PRO A 123 -21.59 16.03 -17.06
CA PRO A 123 -22.32 15.39 -18.16
C PRO A 123 -21.89 15.90 -19.55
N GLY A 124 -21.41 14.99 -20.41
CA GLY A 124 -21.05 15.29 -21.81
C GLY A 124 -19.58 15.66 -22.05
N ALA A 125 -18.76 15.76 -21.00
CA ALA A 125 -17.31 15.94 -21.11
C ALA A 125 -16.59 14.67 -20.65
N THR A 126 -16.20 13.82 -21.61
CA THR A 126 -15.53 12.54 -21.34
C THR A 126 -14.13 12.50 -21.93
N LEU A 127 -13.20 11.97 -21.13
CA LEU A 127 -11.88 11.53 -21.54
C LEU A 127 -11.88 10.02 -21.63
N PRO A 128 -11.52 9.42 -22.78
CA PRO A 128 -11.41 7.97 -22.88
C PRO A 128 -10.35 7.42 -21.91
N ARG A 129 -9.29 8.20 -21.65
CA ARG A 129 -8.19 7.84 -20.76
C ARG A 129 -7.55 9.10 -20.19
N LEU A 130 -7.24 9.09 -18.90
CA LEU A 130 -6.45 10.11 -18.21
C LEU A 130 -5.30 9.42 -17.47
N ILE A 131 -4.08 9.91 -17.65
CA ILE A 131 -2.89 9.37 -16.98
C ILE A 131 -2.29 10.46 -16.09
N LEU A 132 -2.18 10.18 -14.80
CA LEU A 132 -1.42 10.97 -13.84
C LEU A 132 -0.13 10.22 -13.55
N SER A 133 1.03 10.81 -13.86
CA SER A 133 2.33 10.17 -13.63
C SER A 133 3.32 11.16 -13.00
N LYS A 134 4.06 10.69 -11.99
CA LYS A 134 5.09 11.46 -11.31
C LYS A 134 6.20 10.52 -10.83
N VAL A 135 7.43 11.02 -10.82
CA VAL A 135 8.57 10.34 -10.20
C VAL A 135 8.78 10.91 -8.80
N LEU A 136 8.83 10.04 -7.81
CA LEU A 136 9.07 10.39 -6.41
C LEU A 136 10.47 9.92 -5.99
N TYR A 137 11.18 10.78 -5.26
CA TYR A 137 12.45 10.43 -4.64
C TYR A 137 12.20 9.79 -3.28
N LEU A 138 12.60 8.53 -3.11
CA LEU A 138 12.51 7.81 -1.84
C LEU A 138 13.88 7.80 -1.16
N ASN A 139 13.94 8.31 0.07
CA ASN A 139 15.09 8.10 0.94
C ASN A 139 14.95 6.75 1.64
N LEU A 140 15.95 5.89 1.50
CA LEU A 140 15.94 4.53 1.99
C LEU A 140 16.31 4.43 3.48
N SER A 141 16.92 5.46 4.05
CA SER A 141 17.31 5.49 5.47
C SER A 141 16.12 5.73 6.39
N ASP A 142 15.23 6.65 6.02
CA ASP A 142 14.01 6.99 6.76
C ASP A 142 12.74 6.41 6.14
N MET A 143 12.83 5.84 4.92
CA MET A 143 11.72 5.29 4.16
C MET A 143 10.63 6.33 3.85
N VAL A 144 11.04 7.57 3.56
CA VAL A 144 10.13 8.69 3.26
C VAL A 144 10.39 9.24 1.87
N TYR A 145 9.31 9.58 1.14
CA TYR A 145 9.42 10.33 -0.10
C TYR A 145 9.66 11.81 0.14
N TYR A 146 10.39 12.45 -0.76
CA TYR A 146 10.63 13.88 -0.75
C TYR A 146 10.27 14.53 -2.09
N GLU A 147 9.77 15.75 -2.00
CA GLU A 147 9.64 16.67 -3.14
C GLU A 147 11.01 17.18 -3.59
N GLU A 148 11.10 17.77 -4.78
CA GLU A 148 12.35 18.35 -5.33
C GLU A 148 12.96 19.43 -4.42
N ASP A 149 12.14 20.12 -3.63
CA ASP A 149 12.57 21.15 -2.68
C ASP A 149 12.91 20.61 -1.28
N GLY A 150 12.91 19.28 -1.11
CA GLY A 150 13.21 18.61 0.15
C GLY A 150 12.05 18.57 1.15
N THR A 151 10.83 18.95 0.75
CA THR A 151 9.64 18.76 1.61
C THR A 151 9.33 17.26 1.72
N PRO A 152 9.25 16.68 2.94
CA PRO A 152 8.89 15.28 3.12
C PRO A 152 7.40 15.07 2.80
N ILE A 153 7.06 13.99 2.10
CA ILE A 153 5.69 13.67 1.68
C ILE A 153 5.06 12.66 2.64
N GLY A 154 5.70 11.50 2.81
CA GLY A 154 5.21 10.37 3.60
C GLY A 154 5.89 9.07 3.15
N PRO A 155 5.63 7.94 3.83
CA PRO A 155 6.19 6.64 3.48
C PRO A 155 5.53 6.05 2.22
N PRO A 156 6.20 5.08 1.55
CA PRO A 156 5.57 4.32 0.48
C PRO A 156 4.42 3.46 0.98
N THR A 157 3.29 3.46 0.28
CA THR A 157 2.15 2.61 0.67
C THR A 157 2.14 1.26 -0.01
N PHE A 158 2.80 1.12 -1.16
CA PHE A 158 2.82 -0.13 -1.92
C PHE A 158 3.67 -1.23 -1.25
N PHE A 159 4.47 -0.87 -0.25
CA PHE A 159 5.15 -1.84 0.59
C PHE A 159 5.51 -1.28 1.95
N ILE A 160 5.78 -2.18 2.89
CA ILE A 160 6.34 -1.89 4.20
C ILE A 160 7.52 -2.81 4.48
N ASN A 161 8.37 -2.46 5.44
CA ASN A 161 9.36 -3.40 5.98
C ASN A 161 8.68 -4.27 7.05
N PRO A 162 8.45 -5.58 6.83
CA PRO A 162 7.75 -6.40 7.81
C PRO A 162 8.50 -6.58 9.13
N SER A 163 9.83 -6.40 9.12
CA SER A 163 10.64 -6.43 10.34
C SER A 163 10.50 -5.17 11.18
N HIS A 164 10.07 -4.07 10.57
CA HIS A 164 9.85 -2.77 11.21
C HIS A 164 8.57 -2.16 10.64
N PRO A 165 7.40 -2.77 10.91
CA PRO A 165 6.14 -2.26 10.40
C PRO A 165 5.88 -0.86 10.98
N PRO A 166 5.01 -0.06 10.33
CA PRO A 166 4.63 1.24 10.85
C PRO A 166 4.04 1.10 12.26
N LYS A 167 4.15 2.16 13.06
CA LYS A 167 3.63 2.24 14.42
C LYS A 167 2.44 3.17 14.47
N LYS A 168 1.57 2.93 15.46
CA LYS A 168 0.49 3.86 15.75
C LYS A 168 1.05 5.26 16.01
N GLY A 169 0.50 6.26 15.32
CA GLY A 169 0.96 7.65 15.36
C GLY A 169 1.97 8.01 14.26
N ASP A 170 2.51 7.04 13.51
CA ASP A 170 3.34 7.34 12.34
C ASP A 170 2.48 8.03 11.26
N TYR A 171 3.08 9.00 10.58
CA TYR A 171 2.42 9.76 9.52
C TYR A 171 2.26 8.95 8.24
N LEU A 172 1.05 8.90 7.69
CA LEU A 172 0.81 8.46 6.32
C LEU A 172 1.14 9.57 5.31
N LEU A 173 0.82 10.81 5.69
CA LEU A 173 1.19 12.04 4.98
C LEU A 173 1.74 13.03 6.00
N THR A 174 2.85 13.69 5.69
CA THR A 174 3.44 14.62 6.63
C THR A 174 2.62 15.92 6.69
N PRO A 175 2.54 16.56 7.87
CA PRO A 175 1.92 17.88 8.01
C PRO A 175 2.63 18.95 7.17
N ALA A 176 3.94 18.80 6.94
CA ALA A 176 4.71 19.73 6.11
C ALA A 176 4.23 19.74 4.66
N PHE A 177 3.96 18.56 4.10
CA PHE A 177 3.42 18.41 2.75
C PHE A 177 2.02 19.01 2.64
N LEU A 178 1.11 18.67 3.56
CA LEU A 178 -0.26 19.21 3.56
C LEU A 178 -0.27 20.74 3.67
N LYS A 179 0.54 21.30 4.57
CA LYS A 179 0.69 22.75 4.78
C LYS A 179 1.21 23.46 3.52
N LYS A 180 2.18 22.89 2.80
CA LYS A 180 2.73 23.46 1.56
C LYS A 180 1.63 23.70 0.51
N TYR A 181 0.69 22.77 0.42
CA TYR A 181 -0.42 22.83 -0.55
C TYR A 181 -1.71 23.47 0.00
N ASN A 182 -1.66 24.02 1.21
CA ASN A 182 -2.79 24.64 1.91
C ASN A 182 -3.98 23.68 2.09
N ILE A 183 -3.69 22.39 2.27
CA ILE A 183 -4.66 21.38 2.69
C ILE A 183 -4.67 21.43 4.21
N LYS A 184 -5.71 22.02 4.79
CA LYS A 184 -5.84 22.16 6.25
C LYS A 184 -6.50 20.92 6.81
N GLY A 185 -6.03 20.40 7.93
CA GLY A 185 -6.61 19.20 8.51
C GLY A 185 -5.90 18.76 9.78
N ASP A 186 -6.42 17.69 10.35
CA ASP A 186 -5.75 16.89 11.34
C ASP A 186 -4.61 16.10 10.69
N ASP A 187 -3.70 15.66 11.54
CA ASP A 187 -2.63 14.75 11.16
C ASP A 187 -3.22 13.43 10.60
N ILE A 188 -2.78 13.01 9.41
CA ILE A 188 -3.17 11.73 8.81
C ILE A 188 -2.18 10.67 9.27
N VAL A 189 -2.58 9.85 10.24
CA VAL A 189 -1.68 8.96 10.98
C VAL A 189 -2.20 7.53 11.04
N VAL A 190 -1.29 6.60 11.23
CA VAL A 190 -1.57 5.19 11.49
C VAL A 190 -2.29 5.06 12.83
N THR A 191 -3.49 4.48 12.81
CA THR A 191 -4.32 4.26 13.99
C THR A 191 -4.28 2.82 14.49
N ASN A 192 -4.05 1.86 13.58
CA ASN A 192 -4.01 0.44 13.90
C ASN A 192 -3.01 -0.31 13.02
N VAL A 193 -2.31 -1.27 13.62
CA VAL A 193 -1.49 -2.26 12.91
C VAL A 193 -1.74 -3.62 13.54
N SER A 194 -2.21 -4.60 12.77
CA SER A 194 -2.65 -5.90 13.30
C SER A 194 -2.48 -7.03 12.31
N PHE A 195 -2.40 -8.28 12.80
CA PHE A 195 -2.30 -9.48 11.96
C PHE A 195 -3.61 -10.28 11.82
N THR A 196 -4.68 -9.86 12.51
CA THR A 196 -5.78 -10.76 12.89
C THR A 196 -7.17 -10.36 12.37
N TRP A 197 -7.31 -9.25 11.64
CA TRP A 197 -8.64 -8.71 11.32
C TRP A 197 -9.49 -9.60 10.38
N MET A 198 -8.86 -10.45 9.56
CA MET A 198 -9.50 -11.48 8.72
C MET A 198 -8.78 -12.83 8.85
N GLU A 199 -8.45 -13.21 10.10
CA GLU A 199 -7.75 -14.46 10.38
C GLU A 199 -8.50 -15.67 9.79
N GLY A 200 -7.76 -16.56 9.11
CA GLY A 200 -8.32 -17.78 8.52
C GLY A 200 -9.06 -17.61 7.19
N LYS A 201 -9.21 -16.38 6.67
CA LYS A 201 -9.91 -16.14 5.40
C LYS A 201 -8.94 -15.95 4.23
N ILE A 202 -9.16 -16.65 3.12
CA ILE A 202 -8.41 -16.46 1.87
C ILE A 202 -8.80 -15.14 1.22
N LEU A 203 -7.82 -14.32 0.85
CA LEU A 203 -8.02 -13.06 0.13
C LEU A 203 -7.81 -13.30 -1.36
N HIS A 204 -8.86 -13.08 -2.15
CA HIS A 204 -8.81 -13.13 -3.59
C HIS A 204 -8.50 -11.75 -4.19
N THR A 205 -7.48 -11.72 -5.06
CA THR A 205 -7.14 -10.56 -5.91
C THR A 205 -7.20 -10.93 -7.39
N HIS A 206 -6.88 -9.99 -8.28
CA HIS A 206 -6.76 -10.30 -9.71
C HIS A 206 -5.42 -10.95 -10.07
N TYR A 207 -4.41 -10.81 -9.23
CA TYR A 207 -3.12 -11.50 -9.37
C TYR A 207 -3.20 -12.97 -8.92
N GLY A 208 -3.91 -13.23 -7.82
CA GLY A 208 -4.09 -14.57 -7.27
C GLY A 208 -4.62 -14.56 -5.84
N ASP A 209 -4.54 -15.73 -5.21
CA ASP A 209 -5.03 -15.97 -3.86
C ASP A 209 -3.91 -15.79 -2.85
N PHE A 210 -4.21 -15.06 -1.78
CA PHE A 210 -3.31 -14.86 -0.65
C PHE A 210 -3.88 -15.59 0.57
N ILE A 211 -3.00 -16.27 1.31
CA ILE A 211 -3.36 -17.07 2.48
C ILE A 211 -2.88 -16.31 3.73
N PRO A 212 -3.68 -16.23 4.81
CA PRO A 212 -3.28 -15.54 6.03
C PRO A 212 -2.04 -16.20 6.69
N PRO A 213 -1.30 -15.47 7.55
CA PRO A 213 -1.65 -14.17 8.11
C PRO A 213 -1.44 -13.01 7.14
N TYR A 214 -2.21 -11.94 7.33
CA TYR A 214 -2.01 -10.67 6.64
C TYR A 214 -1.55 -9.61 7.62
N LEU A 215 -0.79 -8.62 7.17
CA LEU A 215 -0.50 -7.44 7.97
C LEU A 215 -1.43 -6.31 7.55
N PHE A 216 -2.31 -5.90 8.46
CA PHE A 216 -3.27 -4.82 8.27
C PHE A 216 -2.78 -3.53 8.90
N VAL A 217 -2.85 -2.44 8.14
CA VAL A 217 -2.52 -1.09 8.57
C VAL A 217 -3.72 -0.20 8.29
N GLU A 218 -4.26 0.40 9.34
CA GLU A 218 -5.29 1.43 9.26
C GLU A 218 -4.66 2.78 9.55
N SER A 219 -4.99 3.77 8.73
CA SER A 219 -4.69 5.17 8.98
C SER A 219 -5.97 5.99 8.92
N LYS A 220 -6.07 6.98 9.80
CA LYS A 220 -7.20 7.91 9.85
C LYS A 220 -6.69 9.33 9.97
N GLY A 221 -7.52 10.25 9.50
CA GLY A 221 -7.35 11.68 9.68
C GLY A 221 -8.61 12.39 9.24
N ALA A 222 -8.57 13.71 9.25
CA ALA A 222 -9.59 14.52 8.64
C ALA A 222 -8.91 15.73 8.02
N TYR A 223 -9.45 16.22 6.92
CA TYR A 223 -9.01 17.49 6.34
C TYR A 223 -10.20 18.32 5.95
N VAL A 224 -10.04 19.62 6.10
CA VAL A 224 -10.96 20.63 5.65
C VAL A 224 -10.43 21.14 4.32
N ILE A 225 -11.19 20.86 3.27
CA ILE A 225 -11.06 21.66 2.06
C ILE A 225 -11.80 22.94 2.37
N ASP A 226 -11.06 24.03 2.60
CA ASP A 226 -11.62 25.38 2.56
C ASP A 226 -12.05 25.68 1.11
N ASP A 227 -13.10 25.01 0.62
CA ASP A 227 -13.99 25.63 -0.34
C ASP A 227 -14.58 26.81 0.44
N LEU A 228 -14.03 28.01 0.21
CA LEU A 228 -14.43 29.27 0.86
C LEU A 228 -15.93 29.57 0.69
N THR A 229 -16.67 28.73 -0.06
CA THR A 229 -18.12 28.80 -0.22
C THR A 229 -18.92 27.71 0.52
N ARG A 230 -18.33 26.60 1.00
CA ARG A 230 -19.10 25.43 1.51
C ARG A 230 -18.60 24.75 2.78
N GLY A 231 -17.36 24.96 3.23
CA GLY A 231 -16.90 24.56 4.58
C GLY A 231 -17.12 23.08 4.97
N GLY A 232 -16.94 22.13 4.06
CA GLY A 232 -17.10 20.70 4.33
C GLY A 232 -15.81 20.05 4.83
N GLY A 233 -15.88 19.36 5.97
CA GLY A 233 -14.81 18.47 6.43
C GLY A 233 -14.89 17.11 5.74
N HIS A 234 -13.75 16.56 5.35
CA HIS A 234 -13.60 15.23 4.77
C HIS A 234 -12.83 14.33 5.74
N THR A 235 -13.47 13.25 6.20
CA THR A 235 -12.78 12.20 6.97
C THR A 235 -11.98 11.34 6.01
N ILE A 236 -10.76 10.99 6.41
CA ILE A 236 -9.86 10.09 5.68
C ILE A 236 -9.84 8.73 6.37
N LEU A 237 -10.04 7.68 5.58
CA LEU A 237 -9.80 6.31 5.96
C LEU A 237 -8.92 5.64 4.90
N THR A 238 -7.77 5.15 5.33
CA THR A 238 -6.88 4.35 4.49
C THR A 238 -6.60 3.02 5.18
N GLU A 239 -6.96 1.93 4.53
CA GLU A 239 -6.90 0.56 5.05
C GLU A 239 -6.14 -0.31 4.06
N LEU A 240 -4.96 -0.77 4.50
CA LEU A 240 -3.94 -1.39 3.66
C LEU A 240 -3.63 -2.79 4.18
N ILE A 241 -3.54 -3.75 3.27
CA ILE A 241 -3.28 -5.16 3.62
C ILE A 241 -2.04 -5.63 2.90
N TYR A 242 -1.07 -6.09 3.65
CA TYR A 242 0.25 -6.50 3.18
C TYR A 242 0.46 -8.00 3.34
N GLU A 243 1.23 -8.55 2.41
CA GLU A 243 1.77 -9.91 2.51
C GLU A 243 2.98 -9.86 3.46
N PRO A 244 2.95 -10.57 4.61
CA PRO A 244 3.90 -10.35 5.70
C PRO A 244 5.35 -10.77 5.40
N ASP A 245 5.61 -11.70 4.49
CA ASP A 245 6.99 -12.15 4.20
C ASP A 245 7.69 -11.21 3.21
N THR A 246 6.96 -10.67 2.23
CA THR A 246 7.51 -9.72 1.24
C THR A 246 7.32 -8.26 1.65
N GLY A 247 6.31 -7.96 2.46
CA GLY A 247 5.89 -6.60 2.79
C GLY A 247 5.15 -5.88 1.67
N VAL A 248 4.82 -6.55 0.55
CA VAL A 248 4.11 -5.95 -0.58
C VAL A 248 2.64 -5.77 -0.24
N LEU A 249 2.06 -4.63 -0.60
CA LEU A 249 0.63 -4.37 -0.50
C LEU A 249 -0.12 -5.34 -1.42
N VAL A 250 -1.09 -6.06 -0.89
CA VAL A 250 -1.94 -7.01 -1.62
C VAL A 250 -3.22 -6.33 -2.10
N THR A 251 -3.87 -5.57 -1.22
CA THR A 251 -5.07 -4.81 -1.57
C THR A 251 -5.27 -3.63 -0.62
N THR A 252 -6.04 -2.65 -1.07
CA THR A 252 -6.61 -1.61 -0.20
C THR A 252 -8.08 -1.92 0.04
N ILE A 253 -8.61 -1.64 1.22
CA ILE A 253 -10.06 -1.61 1.45
C ILE A 253 -10.56 -0.21 1.09
N PHE A 254 -10.00 0.79 1.77
CA PHE A 254 -10.13 2.20 1.45
C PHE A 254 -8.75 2.81 1.21
N ALA A 255 -8.64 3.75 0.28
CA ALA A 255 -7.38 4.41 -0.08
C ALA A 255 -7.62 5.90 -0.37
N ASP A 256 -8.30 6.59 0.55
CA ASP A 256 -8.71 7.98 0.34
C ASP A 256 -7.52 8.89 0.04
N MET A 257 -6.44 8.72 0.81
CA MET A 257 -5.18 9.43 0.61
C MET A 257 -4.00 8.51 0.92
N THR A 258 -2.98 8.59 0.07
CA THR A 258 -1.66 7.97 0.26
C THR A 258 -0.58 8.94 -0.23
N SER A 259 0.67 8.76 0.19
CA SER A 259 1.81 9.56 -0.30
C SER A 259 1.81 9.66 -1.82
N GLU A 260 1.59 8.54 -2.50
CA GLU A 260 1.66 8.45 -3.94
C GLU A 260 0.42 9.02 -4.64
N MET A 261 -0.79 8.72 -4.16
CA MET A 261 -2.02 9.26 -4.74
C MET A 261 -2.11 10.78 -4.57
N THR A 262 -1.77 11.29 -3.39
CA THR A 262 -1.77 12.72 -3.10
C THR A 262 -0.67 13.44 -3.86
N SER A 263 0.49 12.82 -4.08
CA SER A 263 1.54 13.37 -4.95
C SER A 263 1.14 13.47 -6.43
N LEU A 264 0.19 12.64 -6.88
CA LEU A 264 -0.45 12.74 -8.21
C LEU A 264 -1.60 13.74 -8.24
N GLY A 265 -1.93 14.34 -7.10
CA GLY A 265 -3.03 15.29 -6.94
C GLY A 265 -4.37 14.68 -6.59
N VAL A 266 -4.45 13.40 -6.25
CA VAL A 266 -5.67 12.78 -5.71
C VAL A 266 -5.69 12.96 -4.19
N ILE A 267 -6.63 13.77 -3.70
CA ILE A 267 -6.80 14.11 -2.28
C ILE A 267 -8.00 13.39 -1.64
N GLY A 268 -8.67 12.53 -2.38
CA GLY A 268 -9.77 11.73 -1.87
C GLY A 268 -10.28 10.76 -2.92
N THR A 269 -10.82 9.63 -2.48
CA THR A 269 -11.45 8.64 -3.37
C THR A 269 -12.71 8.07 -2.77
N VAL A 270 -13.74 7.94 -3.60
CA VAL A 270 -14.89 7.08 -3.34
C VAL A 270 -14.92 6.08 -4.49
N ALA A 271 -14.05 5.08 -4.41
CA ALA A 271 -13.76 4.16 -5.49
C ALA A 271 -13.63 2.73 -4.95
N LEU A 272 -14.19 1.78 -5.71
CA LEU A 272 -14.11 0.36 -5.41
C LEU A 272 -13.79 -0.42 -6.69
N ASP A 273 -13.14 -1.56 -6.55
CA ASP A 273 -13.20 -2.64 -7.52
C ASP A 273 -14.61 -3.23 -7.53
N ARG A 274 -15.46 -2.72 -8.42
CA ARG A 274 -16.87 -3.07 -8.49
C ARG A 274 -17.08 -4.54 -8.85
N ILE A 275 -16.16 -5.16 -9.58
CA ILE A 275 -16.24 -6.59 -9.89
C ILE A 275 -16.04 -7.42 -8.62
N ASN A 276 -14.99 -7.14 -7.86
CA ASN A 276 -14.70 -7.87 -6.61
C ASN A 276 -15.69 -7.53 -5.51
N SER A 277 -16.14 -6.28 -5.37
CA SER A 277 -17.21 -5.90 -4.44
C SER A 277 -18.50 -6.69 -4.71
N ARG A 278 -18.93 -6.85 -5.97
CA ARG A 278 -20.11 -7.67 -6.30
C ARG A 278 -19.93 -9.14 -5.90
N LYS A 279 -18.73 -9.70 -6.07
CA LYS A 279 -18.41 -11.07 -5.62
C LYS A 279 -18.46 -11.18 -4.10
N LEU A 280 -17.90 -10.21 -3.38
CA LEU A 280 -17.94 -10.18 -1.91
C LEU A 280 -19.37 -10.07 -1.39
N HIS A 281 -20.19 -9.17 -1.95
CA HIS A 281 -21.59 -9.04 -1.56
C HIS A 281 -22.37 -10.34 -1.77
N LYS A 282 -22.21 -10.98 -2.94
CA LYS A 282 -22.82 -12.28 -3.21
C LYS A 282 -22.38 -13.35 -2.19
N LEU A 283 -21.11 -13.33 -1.81
CA LEU A 283 -20.53 -14.29 -0.89
C LEU A 283 -21.07 -14.11 0.54
N ILE A 284 -21.28 -12.86 0.96
CA ILE A 284 -21.98 -12.50 2.22
C ILE A 284 -23.45 -12.92 2.17
N ASP A 285 -24.16 -12.62 1.07
CA ASP A 285 -25.57 -12.99 0.89
C ASP A 285 -25.79 -14.51 0.94
N GLU A 286 -24.81 -15.28 0.46
CA GLU A 286 -24.79 -16.74 0.51
C GLU A 286 -24.32 -17.30 1.87
N GLY A 287 -23.88 -16.46 2.81
CA GLY A 287 -23.37 -16.85 4.13
C GLY A 287 -22.05 -17.64 4.08
N LYS A 288 -21.18 -17.34 3.11
CA LYS A 288 -19.91 -18.03 2.85
C LYS A 288 -18.68 -17.17 3.16
N ASP A 289 -18.87 -16.02 3.80
CA ASP A 289 -17.83 -15.05 4.15
C ASP A 289 -16.99 -15.48 5.34
N ASP A 290 -17.20 -16.67 5.88
CA ASP A 290 -16.41 -17.25 6.96
C ASP A 290 -15.01 -17.73 6.50
N ARG A 291 -14.80 -17.98 5.20
CA ARG A 291 -13.58 -18.63 4.68
C ARG A 291 -12.80 -17.84 3.64
N GLU A 292 -13.45 -16.96 2.92
CA GLU A 292 -12.83 -16.25 1.82
C GLU A 292 -13.48 -14.90 1.62
N TRP A 293 -12.75 -13.98 0.99
CA TRP A 293 -13.23 -12.64 0.71
C TRP A 293 -12.48 -12.03 -0.47
N TYR A 294 -13.08 -11.01 -1.09
CA TYR A 294 -12.51 -10.31 -2.25
C TYR A 294 -12.14 -8.89 -1.84
N GLY A 295 -10.93 -8.45 -2.20
CA GLY A 295 -10.51 -7.08 -1.90
C GLY A 295 -11.32 -6.07 -2.70
N GLU A 296 -11.78 -5.00 -2.04
CA GLU A 296 -12.73 -4.05 -2.62
C GLU A 296 -12.10 -2.77 -3.16
N GLY A 297 -10.84 -2.47 -2.84
CA GLY A 297 -10.14 -1.29 -3.35
C GLY A 297 -9.18 -1.62 -4.49
N PHE A 298 -7.97 -1.04 -4.47
CA PHE A 298 -6.92 -1.34 -5.43
C PHE A 298 -6.33 -2.72 -5.12
N ASN A 299 -6.64 -3.70 -5.96
CA ASN A 299 -6.17 -5.07 -5.82
C ASN A 299 -4.91 -5.32 -6.63
N LEU A 300 -3.96 -6.09 -6.09
CA LEU A 300 -2.79 -6.52 -6.84
C LEU A 300 -3.24 -7.23 -8.13
N TYR A 301 -2.62 -6.82 -9.24
CA TYR A 301 -2.96 -7.26 -10.59
C TYR A 301 -1.77 -7.91 -11.30
N ASP A 302 -0.61 -7.26 -11.24
CA ASP A 302 0.60 -7.74 -11.91
C ASP A 302 1.87 -7.25 -11.19
N THR A 303 2.92 -8.07 -11.18
CA THR A 303 4.23 -7.75 -10.60
C THR A 303 5.27 -8.79 -11.03
N ASN A 304 6.55 -8.38 -11.03
CA ASN A 304 7.68 -9.31 -11.17
C ASN A 304 8.25 -9.79 -9.83
N ILE A 305 7.62 -9.45 -8.70
CA ILE A 305 8.00 -9.89 -7.37
C ILE A 305 7.49 -11.31 -7.13
N LYS A 306 8.34 -12.17 -6.54
CA LYS A 306 7.96 -13.55 -6.23
C LYS A 306 7.35 -13.63 -4.84
N PHE A 307 6.12 -14.09 -4.77
CA PHE A 307 5.51 -14.39 -3.47
C PHE A 307 5.94 -15.78 -2.97
N PRO A 308 6.06 -15.99 -1.66
CA PRO A 308 6.26 -17.32 -1.10
C PRO A 308 5.14 -18.25 -1.52
N ASP A 309 5.49 -19.51 -1.82
CA ASP A 309 4.49 -20.56 -2.02
C ASP A 309 4.05 -21.07 -0.64
N TYR A 310 2.87 -20.60 -0.21
CA TYR A 310 2.23 -20.99 1.04
C TYR A 310 1.45 -22.30 0.94
N GLY A 311 1.87 -23.25 0.09
CA GLY A 311 1.33 -24.61 0.10
C GLY A 311 1.25 -25.19 1.52
N ILE A 312 0.39 -26.20 1.72
CA ILE A 312 -0.06 -26.81 3.01
C ILE A 312 1.07 -27.16 4.02
N LYS A 313 2.35 -27.10 3.62
CA LYS A 313 3.53 -27.48 4.42
C LYS A 313 4.37 -26.30 4.95
N HIS A 314 4.06 -25.05 4.63
CA HIS A 314 4.87 -23.90 5.09
C HIS A 314 4.18 -23.13 6.22
N SER A 315 4.75 -23.21 7.42
CA SER A 315 4.47 -22.25 8.49
C SER A 315 5.31 -20.99 8.27
N PRO A 316 4.78 -19.78 8.55
CA PRO A 316 5.50 -18.53 8.39
C PRO A 316 6.86 -18.58 9.09
N SER A 317 7.86 -17.91 8.52
CA SER A 317 9.22 -17.88 9.06
C SER A 317 9.34 -16.98 10.30
N THR A 318 8.61 -17.32 11.36
CA THR A 318 8.64 -16.53 12.59
C THR A 318 9.99 -16.72 13.31
N PRO A 319 10.53 -15.68 13.98
CA PRO A 319 11.66 -15.82 14.90
C PRO A 319 11.46 -16.94 15.92
N MET A 320 10.20 -17.20 16.29
CA MET A 320 9.80 -18.30 17.15
C MET A 320 10.17 -19.69 16.61
N LYS A 321 10.12 -19.91 15.30
CA LYS A 321 10.55 -21.18 14.67
C LYS A 321 12.03 -21.46 14.96
N TYR A 322 12.87 -20.41 14.88
CA TYR A 322 14.29 -20.50 15.18
C TYR A 322 14.55 -20.66 16.68
N PHE A 323 13.79 -19.97 17.52
CA PHE A 323 13.83 -20.16 18.97
C PHE A 323 13.45 -21.59 19.38
N PHE A 324 12.39 -22.15 18.80
CA PHE A 324 11.97 -23.54 19.03
C PHE A 324 13.00 -24.54 18.52
N ALA A 325 13.55 -24.32 17.32
CA ALA A 325 14.61 -25.17 16.78
C ALA A 325 15.86 -25.13 17.67
N LEU A 326 16.26 -23.95 18.14
CA LEU A 326 17.40 -23.76 19.03
C LEU A 326 17.16 -24.42 20.40
N THR A 327 16.00 -24.21 21.01
CA THR A 327 15.64 -24.83 22.29
C THR A 327 15.57 -26.35 22.16
N LEU A 328 15.02 -26.89 21.07
CA LEU A 328 15.02 -28.34 20.79
C LEU A 328 16.46 -28.88 20.66
N LEU A 329 17.35 -28.15 19.99
CA LEU A 329 18.75 -28.53 19.82
C LEU A 329 19.51 -28.52 21.15
N VAL A 330 19.26 -27.52 22.01
CA VAL A 330 19.76 -27.46 23.39
C VAL A 330 19.23 -28.62 24.25
N LEU A 331 17.96 -28.99 24.08
CA LEU A 331 17.31 -30.12 24.76
C LEU A 331 17.92 -31.46 24.34
N LEU A 332 18.17 -31.66 23.04
CA LEU A 332 18.85 -32.84 22.51
C LEU A 332 20.28 -32.96 23.04
N MET A 333 21.02 -31.83 23.09
CA MET A 333 22.37 -31.82 23.64
C MET A 333 22.40 -32.16 25.14
N THR A 334 21.48 -31.61 25.93
CA THR A 334 21.38 -31.94 27.38
C THR A 334 20.97 -33.38 27.60
N PHE A 335 20.05 -33.93 26.81
CA PHE A 335 19.66 -35.34 26.87
C PHE A 335 20.83 -36.28 26.58
N VAL A 336 21.58 -36.04 25.50
CA VAL A 336 22.77 -36.85 25.15
C VAL A 336 23.85 -36.75 26.23
N TRP A 337 24.06 -35.55 26.78
CA TRP A 337 25.03 -35.33 27.85
C TRP A 337 24.66 -36.09 29.13
N ASN A 338 23.41 -36.01 29.57
CA ASN A 338 22.93 -36.73 30.74
C ASN A 338 22.97 -38.24 30.52
N LYS A 339 22.56 -38.75 29.35
CA LYS A 339 22.64 -40.19 29.04
C LYS A 339 24.07 -40.72 29.07
N ARG A 340 25.06 -39.91 28.67
CA ARG A 340 26.50 -40.25 28.80
C ARG A 340 26.99 -40.23 30.24
N ARG A 341 26.45 -39.34 31.08
CA ARG A 341 26.83 -39.19 32.49
C ARG A 341 26.29 -40.32 33.38
N TRP A 342 25.13 -40.88 33.04
CA TRP A 342 24.49 -41.99 33.77
C TRP A 342 24.91 -43.39 33.30
N ARG A 343 25.70 -43.50 32.23
CA ARG A 343 26.32 -44.75 31.76
C ARG A 343 27.79 -44.91 32.22
N ARG A 344 28.30 -43.95 32.98
CA ARG A 344 29.50 -44.08 33.80
C ARG A 344 29.06 -44.22 35.24
#